data_AF-A0A1F8P183-F1
#
_entry.id   AF-A0A1F8P183-F1
#
_cell.length_a   1.000
_cell.length_b   1.000
_cell.length_c   1.000
_cell.angle_alpha   90.00
_cell.angle_beta   90.00
_cell.angle_gamma   90.00
#
_symmetry.space_group_name_H-M   'P 1'
#
loop_
_entity.id
_entity.type
_entity.pdbx_description
1 polymer ?
#
loop_
_entity_poly.entity_id
_entity_poly.type
_entity_poly.pdbx_seq_one_letter_code
_entity_poly.pdbx_strand_id
1 'polypeptide(L)'
;MARGKLITEELRFEVAKVIRDDPGLTAKEVKARVEKNSKFSDGPTDRAYQKIIAEIRPRAQLVSDLDRPWSILSLRDHEIPAETIPMLTNLNRSKKPLTIREALWVNRLHYLALNLGLSNENLYLFAKTYAGSERACELADLPFDSSLYDDNLITGLYN
;
A
#
# COMPACT_ATOMS: atom_id res chain seq x y z
N MET A 1 29.47 -3.24 -24.03
CA MET A 1 28.72 -3.74 -22.84
C MET A 1 27.45 -2.90 -22.73
N ALA A 2 26.27 -3.51 -22.85
CA ALA A 2 25.01 -2.79 -22.66
C ALA A 2 24.90 -2.35 -21.21
N ARG A 3 24.81 -1.04 -20.95
CA ARG A 3 24.47 -0.53 -19.62
C ARG A 3 23.04 -0.96 -19.35
N GLY A 4 22.83 -1.89 -18.41
CA GLY A 4 21.48 -2.26 -17.99
C GLY A 4 20.71 -1.01 -17.56
N LYS A 5 19.39 -1.00 -17.77
CA LYS A 5 18.54 0.13 -17.36
C LYS A 5 18.75 0.46 -15.88
N LEU A 6 18.61 1.74 -15.55
CA LEU A 6 18.75 2.25 -14.20
C LEU A 6 17.67 1.67 -13.28
N ILE A 7 18.04 1.42 -12.03
CA ILE A 7 17.08 1.13 -10.97
C ILE A 7 16.39 2.45 -10.63
N THR A 8 15.09 2.56 -10.92
CA THR A 8 14.29 3.74 -10.57
C THR A 8 13.49 3.51 -9.29
N GLU A 9 12.95 4.58 -8.71
CA GLU A 9 12.08 4.52 -7.52
C GLU A 9 10.79 3.77 -7.82
N GLU A 10 10.20 3.95 -9.01
CA GLU A 10 8.98 3.26 -9.42
C GLU A 10 9.19 1.75 -9.52
N LEU A 11 10.36 1.32 -10.00
CA LEU A 11 10.70 -0.09 -10.02
C LEU A 11 10.83 -0.65 -8.59
N ARG A 12 11.48 0.08 -7.69
CA ARG A 12 11.60 -0.31 -6.28
C ARG A 12 10.23 -0.44 -5.62
N PHE A 13 9.34 0.52 -5.89
CA PHE A 13 7.96 0.51 -5.42
C PHE A 13 7.17 -0.71 -5.93
N GLU A 14 7.25 -1.02 -7.24
CA GLU A 14 6.56 -2.20 -7.78
C GLU A 14 7.12 -3.53 -7.25
N VAL A 15 8.44 -3.63 -7.08
CA VAL A 15 9.05 -4.80 -6.41
C VAL A 15 8.55 -4.91 -4.97
N ALA A 16 8.47 -3.80 -4.23
CA ALA A 16 7.97 -3.78 -2.87
C ALA A 16 6.49 -4.21 -2.78
N LYS A 17 5.64 -3.77 -3.71
CA LYS A 17 4.24 -4.21 -3.79
C LYS A 17 4.14 -5.73 -3.95
N VAL A 18 4.92 -6.30 -4.87
CA VAL A 18 4.90 -7.75 -5.11
C VAL A 18 5.39 -8.52 -3.88
N ILE A 19 6.44 -8.07 -3.21
CA ILE A 19 6.95 -8.70 -1.98
C ILE A 19 5.98 -8.55 -0.81
N ARG A 20 5.33 -7.39 -0.66
CA ARG A 20 4.29 -7.17 0.36
C ARG A 20 3.15 -8.18 0.21
N ASP A 21 2.68 -8.37 -1.02
CA ASP A 21 1.56 -9.26 -1.31
C ASP A 21 1.92 -10.74 -1.16
N ASP A 22 3.18 -11.10 -1.44
CA ASP A 22 3.67 -12.47 -1.38
C ASP A 22 5.18 -12.50 -1.02
N PRO A 23 5.52 -12.42 0.29
CA PRO A 23 6.91 -12.32 0.74
C PRO A 23 7.77 -13.54 0.41
N GLY A 24 7.13 -14.69 0.14
CA GLY A 24 7.78 -15.98 -0.11
C GLY A 24 8.30 -16.16 -1.53
N LEU A 25 7.96 -15.27 -2.46
CA LEU A 25 8.34 -15.41 -3.86
C LEU A 25 9.85 -15.43 -4.07
N THR A 26 10.29 -16.25 -5.01
CA THR A 26 11.68 -16.23 -5.50
C THR A 26 11.95 -14.96 -6.31
N ALA A 27 13.22 -14.60 -6.47
CA ALA A 27 13.59 -13.41 -7.25
C ALA A 27 13.10 -13.47 -8.71
N LYS A 28 13.05 -14.69 -9.29
CA LYS A 28 12.54 -14.92 -10.64
C LYS A 28 11.04 -14.66 -10.73
N GLU A 29 10.27 -15.08 -9.73
CA GLU A 29 8.82 -14.85 -9.69
C GLU A 29 8.48 -13.39 -9.44
N VAL A 30 9.23 -12.72 -8.55
CA VAL A 30 9.08 -11.28 -8.32
C VAL A 30 9.33 -10.52 -9.62
N LYS A 31 10.44 -10.79 -10.31
CA LYS A 31 10.75 -10.21 -11.62
C LYS A 31 9.60 -10.46 -12.61
N ALA A 32 9.18 -11.71 -12.77
CA ALA A 32 8.12 -12.06 -13.70
C ALA A 32 6.79 -11.35 -13.39
N ARG A 33 6.43 -11.14 -12.12
CA ARG A 33 5.24 -10.37 -11.73
C ARG A 33 5.39 -8.88 -12.02
N VAL A 34 6.57 -8.30 -11.78
CA VAL A 34 6.85 -6.88 -12.09
C VAL A 34 6.83 -6.63 -13.60
N GLU A 35 7.44 -7.50 -14.39
CA GLU A 35 7.53 -7.35 -15.85
C GLU A 35 6.21 -7.59 -16.60
N LYS A 36 5.19 -8.18 -15.94
CA LYS A 36 3.81 -8.20 -16.47
C LYS A 36 3.25 -6.78 -16.64
N ASN A 37 3.74 -5.82 -15.86
CA ASN A 37 3.45 -4.42 -16.10
C ASN A 37 4.32 -3.94 -17.27
N SER A 38 3.68 -3.53 -18.37
CA SER A 38 4.33 -3.16 -19.63
C SER A 38 5.42 -2.10 -19.46
N LYS A 39 5.28 -1.22 -18.45
CA LYS A 39 6.28 -0.21 -18.07
C LYS A 39 7.64 -0.80 -17.73
N PHE A 40 7.69 -2.04 -17.24
CA PHE A 40 8.91 -2.72 -16.78
C PHE A 40 9.26 -3.96 -17.62
N SER A 41 8.57 -4.19 -18.75
CA SER A 41 8.73 -5.38 -19.61
C SER A 41 10.16 -5.63 -20.12
N ASP A 42 10.98 -4.58 -20.19
CA ASP A 42 12.41 -4.64 -20.49
C ASP A 42 13.19 -4.04 -19.30
N GLY A 43 12.97 -4.64 -18.13
CA GLY A 43 13.50 -4.18 -16.85
C GLY A 43 15.02 -4.34 -16.72
N PRO A 44 15.61 -3.93 -15.60
CA PRO A 44 17.05 -4.07 -15.39
C PRO A 44 17.46 -5.54 -15.24
N THR A 45 18.77 -5.78 -15.22
CA THR A 45 19.35 -7.13 -15.12
C THR A 45 18.86 -7.90 -13.89
N ASP A 46 18.90 -9.24 -13.93
CA ASP A 46 18.53 -10.09 -12.79
C ASP A 46 19.27 -9.73 -11.50
N ARG A 47 20.56 -9.36 -11.61
CA ARG A 47 21.38 -8.93 -10.49
C ARG A 47 20.84 -7.65 -9.83
N ALA A 48 20.27 -6.74 -10.61
CA ALA A 48 19.65 -5.53 -10.09
C ALA A 48 18.37 -5.86 -9.32
N TYR A 49 17.50 -6.72 -9.86
CA TYR A 49 16.32 -7.22 -9.14
C TYR A 49 16.71 -7.91 -7.83
N GLN A 50 17.70 -8.81 -7.86
CA GLN A 50 18.19 -9.48 -6.65
C GLN A 50 18.66 -8.50 -5.58
N LYS A 51 19.37 -7.42 -5.98
CA LYS A 51 19.80 -6.37 -5.06
C LYS A 51 18.60 -5.69 -4.39
N ILE A 52 17.61 -5.25 -5.18
CA ILE A 52 16.40 -4.59 -4.65
C ILE A 52 15.64 -5.53 -3.70
N ILE A 53 15.48 -6.79 -4.09
CA ILE A 53 14.78 -7.79 -3.28
C ILE A 53 15.51 -8.05 -1.97
N ALA A 54 16.85 -8.13 -1.99
CA ALA A 54 17.66 -8.30 -0.80
C ALA A 54 17.56 -7.12 0.17
N GLU A 55 17.37 -5.90 -0.35
CA GLU A 55 17.14 -4.69 0.46
C GLU A 55 15.73 -4.68 1.09
N ILE A 56 14.71 -5.08 0.33
CA ILE A 56 13.30 -5.00 0.75
C ILE A 56 12.89 -6.14 1.69
N ARG A 57 13.31 -7.38 1.38
CA ARG A 57 12.81 -8.58 2.06
C ARG A 57 13.00 -8.57 3.58
N PRO A 58 14.15 -8.12 4.15
CA PRO A 58 14.30 -8.03 5.60
C PRO A 58 13.22 -7.13 6.24
N ARG A 59 12.87 -6.01 5.59
CA ARG A 59 11.83 -5.08 6.07
C ARG A 59 10.43 -5.68 5.96
N ALA A 60 10.18 -6.51 4.94
CA ALA A 60 8.91 -7.20 4.75
C ALA A 60 8.66 -8.31 5.79
N GLN A 61 9.73 -8.90 6.33
CA GLN A 61 9.66 -9.89 7.40
C GLN A 61 9.39 -9.26 8.77
N LEU A 62 9.71 -7.97 8.94
CA LEU A 62 9.35 -7.22 10.12
C LEU A 62 7.85 -6.89 10.06
N VAL A 63 7.09 -7.42 11.01
CA VAL A 63 5.69 -7.04 11.20
C VAL A 63 5.67 -5.62 11.73
N SER A 64 5.22 -4.67 10.90
CA SER A 64 4.96 -3.30 11.35
C SER A 64 3.82 -3.34 12.36
N ASP A 65 3.94 -2.56 13.45
CA ASP A 65 2.85 -2.46 14.43
C ASP A 65 1.56 -1.95 13.79
N LEU A 66 1.68 -1.13 12.74
CA LEU A 66 0.56 -0.61 11.97
C LEU A 66 -0.15 -1.70 11.13
N ASP A 67 0.52 -2.80 10.82
CA ASP A 67 -0.05 -3.88 10.01
C ASP A 67 -0.81 -4.92 10.86
N ARG A 68 -0.90 -4.71 12.18
CA ARG A 68 -1.70 -5.55 13.09
C ARG A 68 -3.20 -5.23 12.97
N PRO A 69 -4.10 -6.19 13.25
CA PRO A 69 -5.53 -5.92 13.31
C PRO A 69 -5.83 -4.79 14.32
N TRP A 70 -6.67 -3.85 13.94
CA TRP A 70 -7.03 -2.77 14.86
C TRP A 70 -8.02 -3.26 15.94
N SER A 71 -7.97 -2.59 17.09
CA SER A 71 -8.94 -2.69 18.17
C SER A 71 -9.19 -1.29 18.74
N ILE A 72 -10.28 -1.11 19.50
CA ILE A 72 -10.55 0.17 20.18
C ILE A 72 -9.35 0.60 21.05
N LEU A 73 -8.64 -0.36 21.65
CA LEU A 73 -7.44 -0.08 22.46
C LEU A 73 -6.30 0.45 21.60
N SER A 74 -6.02 -0.16 20.44
CA SER A 74 -4.95 0.30 19.57
C SER A 74 -5.25 1.66 18.93
N LEU A 75 -6.53 2.00 18.71
CA LEU A 75 -6.91 3.33 18.21
C LEU A 75 -6.78 4.43 19.27
N ARG A 76 -6.63 4.09 20.56
CA ARG A 76 -6.33 5.09 21.58
C ARG A 76 -4.94 5.69 21.37
N ASP A 77 -4.00 4.89 20.87
CA ASP A 77 -2.61 5.26 20.67
C ASP A 77 -2.38 5.99 19.34
N HIS A 78 -3.40 6.04 18.48
CA HIS A 78 -3.35 6.72 17.19
C HIS A 78 -4.56 7.66 17.11
N GLU A 79 -4.34 8.97 17.19
CA GLU A 79 -5.36 10.03 17.29
C GLU A 79 -6.53 9.91 16.29
N ILE A 80 -7.48 9.03 16.58
CA ILE A 80 -8.66 8.80 15.76
C ILE A 80 -9.85 9.52 16.39
N PRO A 81 -10.46 10.49 15.67
CA PRO A 81 -11.66 11.20 16.10
C PRO A 81 -12.80 10.23 16.42
N ALA A 82 -13.51 10.50 17.51
CA ALA A 82 -14.63 9.67 17.98
C ALA A 82 -15.74 9.48 16.93
N GLU A 83 -15.94 10.47 16.06
CA GLU A 83 -16.91 10.44 14.96
C GLU A 83 -16.62 9.37 13.88
N THR A 84 -15.36 8.95 13.71
CA THR A 84 -15.00 7.91 12.73
C THR A 84 -15.11 6.49 13.30
N ILE A 85 -15.18 6.34 14.63
CA ILE A 85 -15.23 5.03 15.31
C ILE A 85 -16.44 4.18 14.89
N PRO A 86 -17.68 4.72 14.78
CA PRO A 86 -18.83 3.94 14.34
C PRO A 86 -18.62 3.34 12.94
N MET A 87 -18.05 4.12 12.02
CA MET A 87 -17.77 3.69 10.66
C MET A 87 -16.70 2.60 10.63
N LEU A 88 -15.58 2.80 11.34
CA LEU A 88 -14.54 1.77 11.48
C LEU A 88 -15.12 0.47 12.04
N THR A 89 -15.96 0.55 13.06
CA THR A 89 -16.63 -0.61 13.67
C THR A 89 -17.54 -1.33 12.68
N ASN A 90 -18.29 -0.60 11.86
CA ASN A 90 -19.14 -1.17 10.82
C ASN A 90 -18.33 -1.88 9.71
N LEU A 91 -17.22 -1.29 9.28
CA LEU A 91 -16.31 -1.90 8.31
C LEU A 91 -15.67 -3.19 8.87
N ASN A 92 -15.30 -3.19 10.14
CA ASN A 92 -14.68 -4.33 10.82
C ASN A 92 -15.63 -5.51 11.03
N ARG A 93 -16.94 -5.26 11.14
CA ARG A 93 -17.98 -6.30 11.26
C ARG A 93 -18.36 -6.93 9.92
N SER A 94 -18.26 -6.18 8.83
CA SER A 94 -18.77 -6.57 7.51
C SER A 94 -17.72 -7.21 6.60
N LYS A 95 -16.42 -7.06 6.91
CA LYS A 95 -15.30 -7.56 6.12
C LYS A 95 -14.23 -8.18 7.03
N LYS A 96 -13.11 -8.62 6.44
CA LYS A 96 -11.91 -8.99 7.22
C LYS A 96 -11.51 -7.81 8.12
N PRO A 97 -10.99 -8.07 9.33
CA PRO A 97 -10.58 -7.01 10.21
C PRO A 97 -9.56 -6.09 9.53
N LEU A 98 -9.80 -4.79 9.61
CA LEU A 98 -8.85 -3.80 9.11
C LEU A 98 -7.57 -3.88 9.97
N THR A 99 -6.45 -3.51 9.38
CA THR A 99 -5.23 -3.20 10.14
C THR A 99 -5.31 -1.79 10.73
N ILE A 100 -4.42 -1.48 11.67
CA ILE A 100 -4.30 -0.12 12.22
C ILE A 100 -4.00 0.88 11.10
N ARG A 101 -3.09 0.55 10.17
CA ARG A 101 -2.75 1.36 9.00
C ARG A 101 -3.99 1.67 8.16
N GLU A 102 -4.76 0.64 7.84
CA GLU A 102 -5.99 0.82 7.05
C GLU A 102 -7.02 1.65 7.82
N ALA A 103 -7.14 1.48 9.14
CA ALA A 103 -8.04 2.29 9.97
C ALA A 103 -7.64 3.79 9.98
N LEU A 104 -6.34 4.09 10.00
CA LEU A 104 -5.84 5.47 9.88
C LEU A 104 -6.16 6.08 8.52
N TRP A 105 -6.07 5.30 7.45
CA TRP A 105 -6.48 5.75 6.12
C TRP A 105 -7.99 5.95 6.01
N VAL A 106 -8.80 5.09 6.62
CA VAL A 106 -10.25 5.31 6.71
C VAL A 106 -10.56 6.63 7.42
N ASN A 107 -9.87 6.93 8.53
CA ASN A 107 -10.03 8.20 9.24
C ASN A 107 -9.68 9.40 8.35
N ARG A 108 -8.50 9.39 7.69
CA ARG A 108 -8.06 10.46 6.78
C ARG A 108 -9.03 10.68 5.64
N LEU A 109 -9.55 9.60 5.05
CA LEU A 109 -10.45 9.64 3.91
C LEU A 109 -11.91 9.88 4.30
N HIS A 110 -12.27 9.86 5.60
CA HIS A 110 -13.65 9.94 6.05
C HIS A 110 -14.37 11.21 5.55
N TYR A 111 -13.76 12.37 5.76
CA TYR A 111 -14.34 13.64 5.32
C TYR A 111 -14.41 13.77 3.81
N LEU A 112 -13.40 13.26 3.10
CA LEU A 112 -13.41 13.20 1.63
C LEU A 112 -14.56 12.31 1.14
N ALA A 113 -14.75 11.14 1.76
CA ALA A 113 -15.84 10.24 1.43
C ALA A 113 -17.22 10.85 1.68
N LEU A 114 -17.39 11.58 2.79
CA LEU A 114 -18.64 12.32 3.06
C LEU A 114 -18.91 13.38 2.00
N ASN A 115 -17.89 14.18 1.65
CA ASN A 115 -18.03 15.26 0.66
C ASN A 115 -18.29 14.72 -0.75
N LEU A 116 -17.70 13.58 -1.10
CA LEU A 116 -17.83 12.94 -2.42
C LEU A 116 -19.00 11.94 -2.50
N GLY A 117 -19.75 11.74 -1.41
CA GLY A 117 -20.85 10.78 -1.36
C GLY A 117 -20.41 9.31 -1.56
N LEU A 118 -19.19 8.97 -1.18
CA LEU A 118 -18.65 7.62 -1.35
C LEU A 118 -19.37 6.63 -0.44
N SER A 119 -19.62 5.43 -0.97
CA SER A 119 -20.09 4.31 -0.17
C SER A 119 -19.00 3.85 0.81
N ASN A 120 -19.42 3.20 1.90
CA ASN A 120 -18.50 2.55 2.84
C ASN A 120 -17.61 1.50 2.15
N GLU A 121 -18.10 0.86 1.09
CA GLU A 121 -17.31 -0.12 0.31
C GLU A 121 -16.19 0.56 -0.47
N ASN A 122 -16.48 1.69 -1.12
CA ASN A 122 -15.46 2.48 -1.81
C ASN A 122 -14.40 2.98 -0.83
N LEU A 123 -14.83 3.55 0.30
CA LEU A 123 -13.92 4.01 1.34
C LEU A 123 -13.01 2.90 1.87
N TYR A 124 -13.56 1.71 2.11
CA TYR A 124 -12.78 0.55 2.51
C TYR A 124 -11.74 0.17 1.45
N LEU A 125 -12.13 0.08 0.17
CA LEU A 125 -11.22 -0.25 -0.92
C LEU A 125 -10.10 0.79 -1.09
N PHE A 126 -10.42 2.08 -0.98
CA PHE A 126 -9.43 3.14 -1.03
C PHE A 126 -8.49 3.06 0.17
N ALA A 127 -9.00 2.94 1.39
CA ALA A 127 -8.16 2.84 2.57
C ALA A 127 -7.17 1.67 2.48
N LYS A 128 -7.60 0.52 1.95
CA LYS A 128 -6.70 -0.62 1.67
C LYS A 128 -5.65 -0.32 0.62
N THR A 129 -6.02 0.38 -0.43
CA THR A 129 -5.11 0.74 -1.53
C THR A 129 -4.04 1.72 -1.05
N TYR A 130 -4.43 2.74 -0.27
CA TYR A 130 -3.51 3.71 0.31
C TYR A 130 -2.61 3.05 1.35
N ALA A 131 -3.17 2.28 2.29
CA ALA A 131 -2.39 1.55 3.29
C ALA A 131 -1.38 0.60 2.65
N GLY A 132 -1.79 -0.13 1.62
CA GLY A 132 -0.89 -0.99 0.87
C GLY A 132 0.24 -0.19 0.21
N SER A 133 -0.09 0.93 -0.45
CA SER A 133 0.89 1.75 -1.16
C SER A 133 1.88 2.41 -0.20
N GLU A 134 1.39 2.93 0.93
CA GLU A 134 2.21 3.45 2.02
C GLU A 134 3.17 2.37 2.55
N ARG A 135 2.67 1.15 2.77
CA ARG A 135 3.51 0.02 3.18
C ARG A 135 4.56 -0.32 2.12
N ALA A 136 4.21 -0.28 0.84
CA ALA A 136 5.17 -0.53 -0.24
C ALA A 136 6.26 0.56 -0.31
N CYS A 137 5.91 1.83 -0.11
CA CYS A 137 6.89 2.91 0.01
C CYS A 137 7.82 2.70 1.21
N GLU A 138 7.27 2.36 2.39
CA GLU A 138 8.07 2.06 3.59
C GLU A 138 9.06 0.90 3.33
N LEU A 139 8.60 -0.17 2.70
CA LEU A 139 9.44 -1.31 2.33
C LEU A 139 10.55 -0.94 1.33
N ALA A 140 10.21 -0.09 0.36
CA ALA A 140 11.13 0.43 -0.65
C ALA A 140 12.07 1.52 -0.13
N ASP A 141 11.87 2.01 1.10
CA ASP A 141 12.55 3.17 1.67
C ASP A 141 12.36 4.44 0.83
N LEU A 142 11.10 4.66 0.45
CA LEU A 142 10.63 5.80 -0.36
C LEU A 142 9.66 6.64 0.47
N PRO A 143 9.61 7.97 0.24
CA PRO A 143 8.55 8.78 0.81
C PRO A 143 7.19 8.35 0.25
N PHE A 144 6.17 8.36 1.10
CA PHE A 144 4.78 8.17 0.67
C PHE A 144 4.11 9.52 0.48
N ASP A 145 3.77 9.83 -0.76
CA ASP A 145 2.99 11.02 -1.13
C ASP A 145 1.56 10.60 -1.49
N SER A 146 0.59 10.98 -0.64
CA SER A 146 -0.82 10.64 -0.85
C SER A 146 -1.50 11.49 -1.92
N SER A 147 -0.93 12.65 -2.27
CA SER A 147 -1.55 13.60 -3.21
C SER A 147 -1.79 12.98 -4.59
N LEU A 148 -0.86 12.12 -5.03
CA LEU A 148 -0.96 11.36 -6.27
C LEU A 148 -2.17 10.43 -6.30
N TYR A 149 -2.61 9.94 -5.15
CA TYR A 149 -3.78 9.08 -5.03
C TYR A 149 -5.05 9.91 -4.82
N ASP A 150 -4.95 11.05 -4.14
CA ASP A 150 -6.08 11.95 -3.90
C ASP A 150 -6.64 12.49 -5.23
N ASP A 151 -5.76 12.88 -6.17
CA ASP A 151 -6.15 13.31 -7.52
C ASP A 151 -6.82 12.20 -8.33
N ASN A 152 -6.31 10.96 -8.24
CA ASN A 152 -6.91 9.79 -8.89
C ASN A 152 -8.26 9.40 -8.29
N LEU A 153 -8.42 9.61 -6.98
CA LEU A 153 -9.66 9.36 -6.25
C LEU A 153 -10.74 10.39 -6.63
N ILE A 154 -10.35 11.64 -6.89
CA ILE A 154 -11.25 12.69 -7.38
C ILE A 154 -11.61 12.45 -8.85
N THR A 155 -10.63 12.22 -9.73
CA THR A 155 -10.85 12.07 -11.18
C THR A 155 -11.51 10.74 -11.57
N GLY A 156 -11.26 9.65 -10.85
CA GLY A 156 -11.86 8.34 -11.08
C GLY A 156 -13.35 8.24 -10.75
N LEU A 157 -13.91 9.25 -10.07
CA LEU A 157 -15.36 9.37 -9.81
C LEU A 157 -16.12 10.09 -10.93
N TYR A 158 -15.40 10.69 -11.90
CA TYR A 158 -15.97 11.43 -13.03
C TYR A 158 -15.79 10.71 -14.38
N ASN A 159 -15.36 9.45 -14.38
CA ASN A 159 -15.34 8.56 -15.55
C ASN A 159 -16.29 7.37 -15.33
#